data_AF-A0A095WWL7-F1
#
_entry.id   AF-A0A095WWL7-F1
#
_cell.length_a   1.000
_cell.length_b   1.000
_cell.length_c   1.000
_cell.angle_alpha   90.00
_cell.angle_beta   90.00
_cell.angle_gamma   90.00
#
_symmetry.space_group_name_H-M   'P 1'
#
loop_
_entity.id
_entity.type
_entity.pdbx_description
1 polymer ?
#
loop_
_entity_poly.entity_id
_entity_poly.type
_entity_poly.pdbx_seq_one_letter_code
_entity_poly.pdbx_strand_id
1 'polypeptide(L)' 'MGAFKPSHIIVLLIILIIVFGASKLPEIAKNLGKSAKVLKKEMKELTDEEQPSTKPSDSDEEGK' A
#
# COMPACT_ATOMS: atom_id res chain seq x y z
N MET A 1 -27.16 -3.32 -19.53
CA MET A 1 -27.20 -2.63 -18.22
C MET A 1 -25.77 -2.54 -17.69
N GLY A 2 -25.02 -1.53 -18.10
CA GLY A 2 -23.57 -1.45 -17.88
C GLY A 2 -23.22 -0.42 -16.80
N ALA A 3 -23.30 -0.81 -15.53
CA ALA A 3 -22.97 0.03 -14.38
C ALA A 3 -21.45 0.22 -14.17
N PHE A 4 -20.61 -0.51 -14.90
CA PHE A 4 -19.14 -0.48 -14.78
C PHE A 4 -18.45 0.20 -15.97
N LYS A 5 -19.09 1.19 -16.60
CA LYS A 5 -18.38 2.02 -17.58
C LYS A 5 -17.34 2.86 -16.83
N PRO A 6 -16.04 2.82 -17.19
CA PRO A 6 -14.98 3.59 -16.54
C PRO A 6 -15.31 5.09 -16.39
N SER A 7 -16.14 5.63 -17.29
CA SER A 7 -16.65 7.00 -17.24
C SER A 7 -17.45 7.34 -15.97
N HIS A 8 -18.23 6.40 -15.40
CA HIS A 8 -19.00 6.68 -14.17
C HIS A 8 -18.09 6.78 -12.95
N ILE A 9 -17.06 5.93 -12.89
CA ILE A 9 -16.06 5.96 -11.82
C ILE A 9 -15.28 7.28 -11.85
N ILE A 10 -14.94 7.79 -13.04
CA ILE A 10 -14.28 9.09 -13.18
C ILE A 10 -15.14 10.23 -12.63
N VAL A 11 -16.45 10.23 -12.92
CA VAL A 11 -17.38 11.27 -12.44
C VAL A 11 -17.49 11.22 -10.92
N LEU A 12 -17.59 10.02 -10.35
CA LEU A 12 -17.65 9.83 -8.89
C LEU A 12 -16.35 10.29 -8.22
N LEU A 13 -15.19 10.00 -8.81
CA LEU A 13 -13.89 10.47 -8.33
C LEU A 13 -13.80 12.01 -8.33
N ILE A 14 -14.30 12.66 -9.38
CA ILE A 14 -14.32 14.13 -9.46
C ILE A 14 -15.20 14.70 -8.34
N ILE A 15 -16.39 14.15 -8.12
CA ILE A 15 -17.28 14.57 -7.02
C ILE A 15 -16.61 14.38 -5.66
N LEU A 16 -15.95 13.23 -5.46
CA LEU A 16 -15.19 12.93 -4.24
C LEU A 16 -14.08 13.97 -4.01
N ILE A 17 -13.33 14.33 -5.04
CA ILE A 17 -12.27 15.34 -4.99
C ILE A 17 -12.83 16.72 -4.66
N ILE A 18 -14.02 17.08 -5.16
CA ILE A 18 -14.65 18.38 -4.86
C ILE A 18 -15.08 18.44 -3.39
N VAL A 19 -15.69 17.37 -2.85
CA VAL A 19 -16.19 17.34 -1.46
C VAL A 19 -15.04 17.25 -0.46
N PHE A 20 -14.07 16.36 -0.70
CA PHE A 20 -12.98 16.11 0.24
C PHE A 20 -11.77 17.03 0.00
N GLY A 21 -11.61 17.56 -1.22
CA GLY A 21 -10.45 18.33 -1.66
C GLY A 21 -9.34 17.45 -2.25
N ALA A 22 -8.69 17.94 -3.32
CA ALA A 22 -7.59 17.23 -4.01
C ALA A 22 -6.39 16.94 -3.09
N SER A 23 -6.18 17.75 -2.05
CA SER A 23 -5.09 17.57 -1.08
C SER A 23 -5.39 16.51 -0.02
N LYS A 24 -6.67 16.21 0.27
CA LYS A 24 -7.04 15.30 1.37
C LYS A 24 -6.99 13.82 0.99
N LEU A 25 -7.34 13.47 -0.24
CA LEU A 25 -7.18 12.09 -0.73
C LEU A 25 -5.73 11.58 -0.63
N PRO A 26 -4.69 12.30 -1.12
CA PRO A 26 -3.31 11.84 -0.99
C PRO A 26 -2.81 11.90 0.46
N GLU A 27 -3.30 12.82 1.28
CA GLU A 27 -2.97 12.91 2.71
C GLU A 27 -3.48 11.68 3.47
N ILE A 28 -4.76 11.31 3.28
CA ILE A 28 -5.37 10.10 3.87
C ILE A 28 -4.62 8.85 3.40
N ALA A 29 -4.34 8.73 2.09
CA ALA A 29 -3.60 7.60 1.55
C ALA A 29 -2.17 7.50 2.12
N LYS A 30 -1.47 8.63 2.29
CA LYS A 30 -0.15 8.66 2.92
C LYS A 30 -0.19 8.22 4.38
N ASN A 31 -1.18 8.68 5.14
CA ASN A 31 -1.30 8.36 6.56
C ASN A 31 -1.71 6.89 6.76
N LEU A 32 -2.71 6.40 6.01
CA LEU A 32 -3.10 4.99 6.01
C LEU A 32 -1.95 4.10 5.52
N GLY A 33 -1.22 4.51 4.49
CA GLY A 33 -0.08 3.76 3.95
C GLY A 33 1.07 3.61 4.95
N LYS A 34 1.37 4.67 5.72
CA LYS A 34 2.36 4.61 6.79
C LYS A 34 1.94 3.62 7.88
N SER A 35 0.71 3.72 8.38
CA SER A 35 0.17 2.77 9.35
C SER A 35 0.18 1.34 8.79
N ALA A 36 -0.40 1.12 7.60
CA ALA A 36 -0.45 -0.19 6.97
C ALA A 36 0.95 -0.79 6.72
N LYS A 37 1.97 0.03 6.44
CA LYS A 37 3.36 -0.44 6.31
C LYS A 37 3.92 -0.94 7.64
N VAL A 38 3.68 -0.21 8.73
CA VAL A 38 4.08 -0.64 10.09
C VAL A 38 3.34 -1.92 10.45
N LEU A 39 2.01 -1.94 10.32
CA LEU A 39 1.21 -3.13 10.60
C LEU A 39 1.67 -4.35 9.76
N LYS A 40 1.95 -4.18 8.47
CA LYS A 40 2.49 -5.26 7.63
C LYS A 40 3.85 -5.75 8.08
N LYS A 41 4.72 -4.87 8.58
CA LYS A 41 6.05 -5.24 9.07
C LYS A 41 5.94 -6.06 10.36
N GLU A 42 5.16 -5.58 11.32
CA GLU A 42 4.90 -6.28 12.58
C GLU A 42 4.21 -7.63 12.31
N MET A 43 3.20 -7.67 11.44
CA MET A 43 2.53 -8.93 11.04
C MET A 43 3.48 -9.90 10.34
N LYS A 44 4.45 -9.39 9.57
CA LYS A 44 5.46 -10.21 8.90
C LYS A 44 6.46 -10.79 9.90
N GLU A 45 6.90 -10.01 10.88
CA GLU A 45 7.77 -10.51 11.96
C GLU A 45 7.07 -11.62 12.75
N LEU A 46 5.79 -11.44 13.10
CA LEU A 46 5.00 -12.46 13.79
C LEU A 46 4.75 -13.74 12.96
N THR A 47 4.61 -13.62 11.63
CA THR A 47 4.40 -14.78 10.76
C THR A 47 5.71 -15.49 10.39
N ASP A 48 6.82 -14.76 10.33
CA ASP A 48 8.15 -15.33 10.03
C ASP A 48 8.76 -16.03 11.26
N GLU A 49 8.35 -15.71 12.49
CA GLU A 49 8.79 -16.47 13.68
C GLU A 49 8.24 -17.92 13.74
N GLU A 50 7.28 -18.29 12.88
CA GLU A 50 6.76 -19.66 12.75
C GLU A 50 7.41 -20.46 11.60
N GLN A 51 8.27 -19.87 10.77
CA GLN A 51 9.04 -20.59 9.74
C GLN A 51 10.54 -20.35 9.88
N PRO A 52 11.39 -21.40 9.87
CA PRO A 52 12.84 -21.23 9.77
C PRO A 52 13.17 -20.87 8.32
N SER A 53 12.89 -19.63 7.93
CA SER A 53 13.14 -19.17 6.58
C SER A 53 14.61 -18.78 6.44
N THR A 54 15.35 -19.73 5.86
CA THR A 54 16.60 -19.50 5.14
C THR A 54 16.57 -18.13 4.46
N LYS A 55 17.51 -17.26 4.81
CA LYS A 55 17.84 -16.13 3.94
C LYS A 55 18.36 -16.73 2.63
N PRO A 56 17.84 -16.36 1.45
CA PRO A 56 18.70 -16.30 0.29
C PRO A 56 19.77 -15.27 0.64
N SER A 57 20.98 -15.78 0.77
CA SER A 57 22.22 -15.05 0.55
C SER A 57 22.05 -14.03 -0.58
N ASP A 58 22.01 -12.74 -0.24
CA ASP A 58 22.77 -11.78 -1.03
C ASP A 58 24.22 -12.14 -0.77
N SER A 59 24.74 -13.01 -1.63
CA SER A 59 26.15 -13.16 -1.89
C SER A 59 26.64 -11.87 -2.53
N ASP A 60 26.90 -10.87 -1.69
CA ASP A 60 27.84 -9.80 -1.98
C ASP A 60 28.96 -9.92 -0.93
N GLU A 61 29.73 -11.01 -1.03
CA GLU A 61 31.15 -11.05 -0.62
C GLU A 61 31.85 -10.04 -1.55
N GLU A 62 32.25 -8.87 -1.06
CA GLU A 62 33.59 -8.60 -0.51
C GLU A 62 34.72 -9.04 -1.46
N GLY A 63 35.56 -8.10 -1.90
CA GLY A 63 36.85 -8.50 -2.46
C GLY A 63 37.60 -7.52 -3.36
N LYS A 64 38.22 -6.53 -2.71
CA LYS A 64 39.51 -5.89 -3.07
C LYS A 64 39.54 -4.73 -4.07
#